data_AF-A0A2V5U748-F1
#
_entry.id   AF-A0A2V5U748-F1
#
_cell.length_a   1.000
_cell.length_b   1.000
_cell.length_c   1.000
_cell.angle_alpha   90.00
_cell.angle_beta   90.00
_cell.angle_gamma   90.00
#
_symmetry.space_group_name_H-M   'P 1'
#
loop_
_entity.id
_entity.type
_entity.pdbx_description
1 polymer ?
#
loop_
_entity_poly.entity_id
_entity_poly.type
_entity_poly.pdbx_seq_one_letter_code
_entity_poly.pdbx_strand_id
1 'polypeptide(L)'
;MKPTPHLICWPVALCTFLASSLSLRATDITWINPAGGDWNTAANWNPSQVPGPADKAILALGVTVTVDGDTTVGSVDFSNGTLSGSGVLTVSGTLNWTGGSMNGSGTTVIPGGGSLVLSGPNTKGFAQRTINNAGTTSLSGGDLWSGQGATFNNTGTFDVAGDTSFLSNLGGPATINNAGSFQKSGGTGSTAIGPAFNNNGTLN
;
A
#
# COMPACT_ATOMS: atom_id res chain seq x y z
N MET A 1 -77.60 9.34 26.90
CA MET A 1 -77.17 8.08 26.25
C MET A 1 -75.92 8.38 25.45
N LYS A 2 -74.80 7.74 25.80
CA LYS A 2 -73.47 8.00 25.24
C LYS A 2 -73.23 7.11 24.01
N PRO A 3 -72.75 7.61 22.87
CA PRO A 3 -72.20 6.77 21.82
C PRO A 3 -70.67 6.68 21.93
N THR A 4 -70.17 5.46 22.07
CA THR A 4 -68.78 5.06 21.78
C THR A 4 -68.61 4.80 20.29
N PRO A 5 -67.47 5.20 19.68
CA PRO A 5 -66.68 4.23 18.92
C PRO A 5 -65.15 4.44 19.05
N HIS A 6 -64.42 3.39 19.46
CA HIS A 6 -63.52 2.54 18.64
C HIS A 6 -62.12 3.13 18.39
N LEU A 7 -61.13 2.71 19.19
CA LEU A 7 -59.72 2.88 18.90
C LEU A 7 -59.35 2.03 17.66
N ILE A 8 -58.87 2.69 16.61
CA ILE A 8 -58.18 2.04 15.49
C ILE A 8 -56.73 1.85 15.92
N CYS A 9 -56.35 0.60 16.21
CA CYS A 9 -54.97 0.20 16.44
C CYS A 9 -54.28 0.07 15.07
N TRP A 10 -53.29 0.92 14.78
CA TRP A 10 -52.44 0.76 13.59
C TRP A 10 -51.38 -0.30 13.90
N PRO A 11 -51.22 -1.36 13.08
CA PRO A 11 -50.12 -2.28 13.29
C PRO A 11 -48.80 -1.56 12.97
N VAL A 12 -47.87 -1.63 13.92
CA VAL A 12 -46.48 -1.21 13.74
C VAL A 12 -45.90 -2.01 12.58
N ALA A 13 -45.65 -1.34 11.45
CA ALA A 13 -44.90 -1.93 10.35
C ALA A 13 -43.44 -2.07 10.81
N LEU A 14 -43.06 -3.28 11.21
CA LEU A 14 -41.67 -3.67 11.37
C LEU A 14 -41.02 -3.66 9.99
N CYS A 15 -40.40 -2.54 9.65
CA CYS A 15 -39.59 -2.41 8.44
C CYS A 15 -38.30 -3.21 8.67
N THR A 16 -38.33 -4.50 8.33
CA THR A 16 -37.12 -5.31 8.25
C THR A 16 -36.30 -4.79 7.08
N PHE A 17 -35.30 -3.96 7.37
CA PHE A 17 -34.23 -3.69 6.41
C PHE A 17 -33.55 -5.03 6.14
N LEU A 18 -33.81 -5.63 4.98
CA LEU A 18 -32.92 -6.62 4.42
C LEU A 18 -31.60 -5.88 4.18
N ALA A 19 -30.65 -6.01 5.09
CA ALA A 19 -29.27 -5.74 4.77
C ALA A 19 -28.87 -6.80 3.74
N SER A 20 -29.08 -6.50 2.45
CA SER A 20 -28.41 -7.21 1.38
C SER A 20 -26.93 -7.09 1.68
N SER A 21 -26.31 -8.17 2.11
CA SER A 21 -24.86 -8.20 2.27
C SER A 21 -24.28 -7.88 0.89
N LEU A 22 -23.81 -6.65 0.70
CA LEU A 22 -22.91 -6.31 -0.39
C LEU A 22 -21.74 -7.26 -0.21
N SER A 23 -21.67 -8.28 -1.05
CA SER A 23 -20.43 -9.01 -1.23
C SER A 23 -19.47 -7.97 -1.81
N LEU A 24 -18.59 -7.43 -0.96
CA LEU A 24 -17.47 -6.61 -1.39
C LEU A 24 -16.57 -7.56 -2.19
N ARG A 25 -16.88 -7.74 -3.47
CA ARG A 25 -16.00 -8.47 -4.37
C ARG A 25 -14.84 -7.54 -4.65
N ALA A 26 -13.63 -8.01 -4.35
CA ALA A 26 -12.42 -7.33 -4.78
C ALA A 26 -12.52 -7.07 -6.29
N THR A 27 -12.51 -5.80 -6.67
CA THR A 27 -12.51 -5.39 -8.07
C THR A 27 -11.10 -4.96 -8.45
N ASP A 28 -10.66 -5.41 -9.62
CA ASP A 28 -9.44 -4.91 -10.23
C ASP A 28 -9.74 -3.56 -10.89
N ILE A 29 -9.10 -2.50 -10.40
CA ILE A 29 -9.31 -1.11 -10.82
C ILE A 29 -7.98 -0.58 -11.34
N THR A 30 -7.92 -0.33 -12.65
CA THR A 30 -6.69 -0.05 -13.38
C THR A 30 -6.54 1.43 -13.65
N TRP A 31 -5.37 2.00 -13.39
CA TRP A 31 -5.07 3.38 -13.76
C TRP A 31 -5.00 3.52 -15.28
N ILE A 32 -5.78 4.44 -15.84
CA ILE A 32 -5.88 4.66 -17.29
C ILE A 32 -5.44 6.04 -17.75
N ASN A 33 -5.27 7.02 -16.84
CA ASN A 33 -4.90 8.37 -17.26
C ASN A 33 -3.43 8.43 -17.74
N PRO A 34 -3.17 8.66 -19.05
CA PRO A 34 -1.82 8.65 -19.60
C PRO A 34 -1.01 9.91 -19.26
N ALA A 35 -1.65 10.95 -18.72
CA ALA A 35 -0.97 12.16 -18.26
C ALA A 35 -0.52 12.05 -16.79
N GLY A 36 -0.94 11.00 -16.06
CA GLY A 36 -0.84 10.98 -14.60
C GLY A 36 -1.89 11.87 -13.93
N GLY A 37 -1.84 11.96 -12.60
CA GLY A 37 -2.80 12.75 -11.82
C GLY A 37 -3.10 12.17 -10.44
N ASP A 38 -4.11 12.73 -9.79
CA ASP A 38 -4.48 12.37 -8.42
C ASP A 38 -5.23 11.02 -8.32
N TRP A 39 -4.85 10.22 -7.34
CA TRP A 39 -5.42 8.90 -7.03
C TRP A 39 -6.92 8.99 -6.80
N ASN A 40 -7.38 10.04 -6.13
CA ASN A 40 -8.78 10.18 -5.71
C ASN A 40 -9.69 10.74 -6.81
N THR A 41 -9.21 10.85 -8.05
CA THR A 41 -10.03 11.20 -9.22
C THR A 41 -10.54 9.94 -9.91
N ALA A 42 -11.83 9.61 -9.75
CA ALA A 42 -12.45 8.39 -10.31
C ALA A 42 -12.25 8.22 -11.83
N ALA A 43 -12.25 9.31 -12.59
CA ALA A 43 -12.06 9.29 -14.04
C ALA A 43 -10.66 8.84 -14.49
N ASN A 44 -9.69 8.79 -13.57
CA ASN A 44 -8.35 8.28 -13.84
C ASN A 44 -8.28 6.74 -13.83
N TRP A 45 -9.37 6.07 -13.46
CA TRP A 45 -9.43 4.63 -13.26
C TRP A 45 -10.42 3.94 -14.20
N ASN A 46 -10.20 2.65 -14.45
CA ASN A 46 -11.13 1.76 -15.13
C ASN A 46 -11.36 0.48 -14.29
N PRO A 47 -12.62 0.17 -13.90
CA PRO A 47 -13.82 1.00 -14.07
C PRO A 47 -13.68 2.37 -13.38
N SER A 48 -14.47 3.37 -13.81
CA SER A 48 -14.40 4.77 -13.35
C SER A 48 -14.86 4.93 -11.89
N GLN A 49 -14.00 4.49 -10.98
CA GLN A 49 -14.17 4.53 -9.53
C GLN A 49 -12.79 4.57 -8.86
N VAL A 50 -12.71 5.20 -7.69
CA VAL A 50 -11.49 5.20 -6.87
C VAL A 50 -11.36 3.85 -6.15
N PRO A 51 -10.20 3.17 -6.20
CA PRO A 51 -9.98 1.93 -5.46
C PRO A 51 -10.17 2.11 -3.96
N GLY A 52 -11.01 1.25 -3.35
CA GLY A 52 -11.26 1.24 -1.91
C GLY A 52 -10.62 0.06 -1.16
N PRO A 53 -10.94 -0.12 0.14
CA PRO A 53 -10.29 -1.10 1.01
C PRO A 53 -10.44 -2.58 0.63
N ALA A 54 -11.37 -2.92 -0.26
CA ALA A 54 -11.51 -4.29 -0.77
C ALA A 54 -10.97 -4.48 -2.19
N ASP A 55 -10.61 -3.40 -2.87
CA ASP A 55 -10.25 -3.43 -4.28
C ASP A 55 -8.74 -3.61 -4.48
N LYS A 56 -8.38 -3.97 -5.71
CA LYS A 56 -6.99 -3.98 -6.17
C LYS A 56 -6.76 -2.83 -7.14
N ALA A 57 -5.85 -1.91 -6.79
CA ALA A 57 -5.38 -0.88 -7.70
C ALA A 57 -4.25 -1.42 -8.60
N ILE A 58 -4.31 -1.17 -9.90
CA ILE A 58 -3.27 -1.59 -10.85
C ILE A 58 -2.61 -0.35 -11.45
N LEU A 59 -1.33 -0.18 -11.15
CA LEU A 59 -0.46 0.91 -11.60
C LEU A 59 0.64 0.37 -12.53
N ALA A 60 0.35 0.35 -13.83
CA ALA A 60 1.26 -0.19 -14.85
C ALA A 60 1.75 0.84 -15.88
N LEU A 61 1.20 2.05 -15.86
CA LEU A 61 1.62 3.11 -16.77
C LEU A 61 2.88 3.82 -16.26
N GLY A 62 3.75 4.24 -17.17
CA GLY A 62 4.97 5.01 -16.86
C GLY A 62 4.70 6.49 -16.52
N VAL A 63 3.68 6.75 -15.71
CA VAL A 63 3.18 8.11 -15.37
C VAL A 63 3.35 8.39 -13.89
N THR A 64 3.09 9.64 -13.47
CA THR A 64 3.03 9.99 -12.04
C THR A 64 1.60 9.91 -11.53
N VAL A 65 1.36 9.07 -10.53
CA VAL A 65 0.11 9.02 -9.75
C VAL A 65 0.38 9.69 -8.41
N THR A 66 -0.38 10.73 -8.07
CA THR A 66 -0.23 11.44 -6.79
C THR A 66 -1.25 10.95 -5.77
N VAL A 67 -0.82 10.74 -4.53
CA VAL A 67 -1.67 10.50 -3.36
C VAL A 67 -1.49 11.70 -2.45
N ASP A 68 -2.32 12.73 -2.63
CA ASP A 68 -2.23 13.97 -1.83
C ASP A 68 -3.21 13.96 -0.64
N GLY A 69 -4.31 13.21 -0.76
CA GLY A 69 -5.21 12.87 0.35
C GLY A 69 -4.99 11.44 0.82
N ASP A 70 -5.24 11.18 2.11
CA ASP A 70 -5.10 9.85 2.69
C ASP A 70 -6.05 8.84 2.03
N THR A 71 -5.51 7.68 1.67
CA THR A 71 -6.20 6.64 0.91
C THR A 71 -5.91 5.27 1.51
N THR A 72 -6.95 4.43 1.61
CA THR A 72 -6.83 3.01 1.97
C THR A 72 -7.32 2.13 0.83
N VAL A 73 -6.51 1.15 0.44
CA VAL A 73 -6.80 0.20 -0.63
C VAL A 73 -6.51 -1.23 -0.19
N GLY A 74 -7.25 -2.19 -0.73
CA GLY A 74 -7.06 -3.60 -0.43
C GLY A 74 -5.70 -4.11 -0.89
N SER A 75 -5.42 -4.02 -2.18
CA SER A 75 -4.15 -4.44 -2.76
C SER A 75 -3.68 -3.47 -3.84
N VAL A 76 -2.39 -3.46 -4.14
CA VAL A 76 -1.80 -2.64 -5.20
C VAL A 76 -0.81 -3.45 -6.00
N ASP A 77 -0.98 -3.48 -7.31
CA ASP A 77 0.05 -3.94 -8.25
C ASP A 77 0.76 -2.70 -8.82
N PHE A 78 2.00 -2.45 -8.40
CA PHE A 78 2.82 -1.33 -8.85
C PHE A 78 4.02 -1.85 -9.63
N SER A 79 3.98 -1.68 -10.96
CA SER A 79 4.99 -2.25 -11.86
C SER A 79 5.79 -1.22 -12.64
N ASN A 80 5.30 0.02 -12.74
CA ASN A 80 5.98 1.08 -13.49
C ASN A 80 5.49 2.46 -13.06
N GLY A 81 6.23 3.51 -13.45
CA GLY A 81 5.87 4.91 -13.20
C GLY A 81 6.32 5.39 -11.81
N THR A 82 5.69 6.46 -11.35
CA THR A 82 5.98 7.10 -10.06
C THR A 82 4.71 7.21 -9.23
N LEU A 83 4.74 6.72 -7.99
CA LEU A 83 3.78 7.10 -6.96
C LEU A 83 4.36 8.34 -6.24
N SER A 84 3.60 9.42 -6.10
CA SER A 84 4.04 10.65 -5.42
C SER A 84 2.96 11.18 -4.48
N GLY A 85 3.14 12.41 -3.99
CA GLY A 85 2.20 13.11 -3.13
C GLY A 85 2.54 13.03 -1.65
N SER A 86 1.87 13.89 -0.87
CA SER A 86 2.13 14.07 0.57
C SER A 86 1.23 13.23 1.48
N GLY A 87 0.20 12.57 0.94
CA GLY A 87 -0.77 11.79 1.69
C GLY A 87 -0.26 10.41 2.12
N VAL A 88 -1.07 9.76 2.95
CA VAL A 88 -0.84 8.38 3.40
C VAL A 88 -1.54 7.41 2.46
N LEU A 89 -0.79 6.45 1.90
CA LEU A 89 -1.33 5.29 1.20
C LEU A 89 -1.26 4.07 2.12
N THR A 90 -2.40 3.59 2.60
CA THR A 90 -2.49 2.34 3.37
C THR A 90 -2.89 1.19 2.46
N VAL A 91 -2.08 0.13 2.41
CA VAL A 91 -2.39 -1.10 1.66
C VAL A 91 -2.64 -2.23 2.64
N SER A 92 -3.91 -2.57 2.89
CA SER A 92 -4.29 -3.50 3.97
C SER A 92 -4.05 -4.98 3.64
N GLY A 93 -4.01 -5.32 2.35
CA GLY A 93 -3.68 -6.63 1.81
C GLY A 93 -2.25 -6.63 1.27
N THR A 94 -2.09 -6.79 -0.05
CA THR A 94 -0.76 -6.95 -0.66
C THR A 94 -0.40 -5.77 -1.57
N LEU A 95 0.77 -5.18 -1.35
CA LEU A 95 1.45 -4.31 -2.30
C LEU A 95 2.49 -5.14 -3.07
N ASN A 96 2.18 -5.51 -4.32
CA ASN A 96 3.12 -6.15 -5.24
C ASN A 96 3.90 -5.07 -5.99
N TRP A 97 5.15 -4.86 -5.59
CA TRP A 97 6.00 -3.83 -6.17
C TRP A 97 7.10 -4.44 -7.05
N THR A 98 6.88 -4.38 -8.36
CA THR A 98 7.73 -5.03 -9.38
C THR A 98 8.55 -4.06 -10.23
N GLY A 99 8.33 -2.75 -10.08
CA GLY A 99 9.11 -1.70 -10.72
C GLY A 99 8.55 -0.31 -10.42
N GLY A 100 9.21 0.74 -10.93
CA GLY A 100 8.83 2.14 -10.68
C GLY A 100 9.42 2.71 -9.39
N SER A 101 9.01 3.93 -9.05
CA SER A 101 9.50 4.66 -7.86
C SER A 101 8.38 5.25 -7.01
N MET A 102 8.53 5.23 -5.68
CA MET A 102 7.68 5.99 -4.77
C MET A 102 8.42 7.23 -4.27
N ASN A 103 8.07 8.39 -4.82
CA ASN A 103 8.66 9.67 -4.48
C ASN A 103 7.69 10.51 -3.62
N GLY A 104 8.10 11.70 -3.22
CA GLY A 104 7.28 12.62 -2.42
C GLY A 104 7.33 12.35 -0.91
N SER A 105 6.88 13.31 -0.12
CA SER A 105 6.99 13.29 1.34
C SER A 105 5.94 12.44 2.05
N GLY A 106 5.00 11.84 1.32
CA GLY A 106 3.93 11.03 1.90
C GLY A 106 4.42 9.73 2.54
N THR A 107 3.47 8.94 3.04
CA THR A 107 3.76 7.68 3.74
C THR A 107 3.08 6.50 3.07
N THR A 108 3.77 5.37 2.91
CA THR A 108 3.16 4.08 2.54
C THR A 108 3.06 3.23 3.80
N VAL A 109 1.87 2.73 4.13
CA VAL A 109 1.63 1.92 5.32
C VAL A 109 1.22 0.50 4.93
N ILE A 110 1.95 -0.48 5.46
CA ILE A 110 1.61 -1.90 5.41
C ILE A 110 1.25 -2.31 6.84
N PRO A 111 -0.05 -2.36 7.18
CA PRO A 111 -0.49 -2.69 8.54
C PRO A 111 -0.21 -4.16 8.86
N GLY A 112 -0.37 -4.54 10.13
CA GLY A 112 -0.30 -5.93 10.55
C GLY A 112 -1.31 -6.79 9.76
N GLY A 113 -0.86 -7.91 9.21
CA GLY A 113 -1.64 -8.76 8.30
C GLY A 113 -1.49 -8.41 6.80
N GLY A 114 -0.97 -7.22 6.47
CA GLY A 114 -0.61 -6.84 5.11
C GLY A 114 0.79 -7.35 4.70
N SER A 115 1.08 -7.24 3.40
CA SER A 115 2.36 -7.68 2.81
C SER A 115 2.88 -6.69 1.76
N LEU A 116 4.18 -6.41 1.81
CA LEU A 116 4.94 -5.74 0.76
C LEU A 116 5.82 -6.77 0.04
N VAL A 117 5.52 -7.04 -1.22
CA VAL A 117 6.24 -8.01 -2.04
C VAL A 117 7.06 -7.27 -3.08
N LEU A 118 8.38 -7.22 -2.87
CA LEU A 118 9.34 -6.68 -3.83
C LEU A 118 9.94 -7.82 -4.65
N SER A 119 9.45 -8.01 -5.87
CA SER A 119 9.86 -9.10 -6.76
C SER A 119 10.11 -8.63 -8.20
N GLY A 120 10.50 -9.54 -9.09
CA GLY A 120 10.85 -9.22 -10.48
C GLY A 120 12.27 -8.65 -10.64
N PRO A 121 12.76 -8.46 -11.87
CA PRO A 121 14.16 -8.09 -12.11
C PRO A 121 14.45 -6.59 -11.97
N ASN A 122 13.42 -5.75 -12.04
CA ASN A 122 13.61 -4.30 -12.07
C ASN A 122 14.00 -3.78 -10.68
N THR A 123 14.81 -2.72 -10.67
CA THR A 123 15.06 -1.92 -9.48
C THR A 123 13.81 -1.15 -9.05
N LYS A 124 13.57 -1.06 -7.75
CA LYS A 124 12.46 -0.30 -7.13
C LYS A 124 13.08 0.86 -6.36
N GLY A 125 12.55 2.07 -6.51
CA GLY A 125 13.12 3.25 -5.84
C GLY A 125 12.14 3.90 -4.87
N PHE A 126 12.60 4.43 -3.75
CA PHE A 126 11.82 5.42 -3.00
C PHE A 126 12.67 6.56 -2.44
N ALA A 127 12.20 7.79 -2.62
CA ALA A 127 12.93 8.99 -2.24
C ALA A 127 12.00 9.95 -1.49
N GLN A 128 12.48 10.57 -0.40
CA GLN A 128 11.70 11.44 0.51
C GLN A 128 10.55 10.76 1.26
N ARG A 129 10.06 9.62 0.77
CA ARG A 129 8.91 8.89 1.29
C ARG A 129 9.27 8.07 2.52
N THR A 130 8.29 7.94 3.42
CA THR A 130 8.34 7.01 4.54
C THR A 130 7.57 5.74 4.20
N ILE A 131 8.16 4.56 4.46
CA ILE A 131 7.47 3.27 4.41
C ILE A 131 7.37 2.73 5.83
N ASN A 132 6.15 2.52 6.32
CA ASN A 132 5.87 1.93 7.63
C ASN A 132 5.37 0.50 7.44
N ASN A 133 6.21 -0.48 7.77
CA ASN A 133 5.89 -1.90 7.70
C ASN A 133 5.64 -2.50 9.09
N ALA A 134 4.37 -2.76 9.40
CA ALA A 134 3.95 -3.57 10.54
C ALA A 134 3.53 -4.99 10.13
N GLY A 135 3.40 -5.25 8.82
CA GLY A 135 3.13 -6.56 8.24
C GLY A 135 4.41 -7.31 7.87
N THR A 136 4.39 -7.97 6.72
CA THR A 136 5.57 -8.65 6.16
C THR A 136 6.11 -7.91 4.94
N THR A 137 7.43 -7.90 4.78
CA THR A 137 8.10 -7.46 3.56
C THR A 137 8.94 -8.62 3.04
N SER A 138 8.84 -8.92 1.75
CA SER A 138 9.70 -9.89 1.06
C SER A 138 10.45 -9.19 -0.07
N LEU A 139 11.77 -9.08 0.05
CA LEU A 139 12.66 -8.61 -1.01
C LEU A 139 13.30 -9.82 -1.69
N SER A 140 12.71 -10.24 -2.82
CA SER A 140 13.07 -11.48 -3.53
C SER A 140 13.65 -11.24 -4.93
N GLY A 141 13.46 -10.06 -5.50
CA GLY A 141 13.98 -9.73 -6.83
C GLY A 141 14.12 -8.22 -7.05
N GLY A 142 15.19 -7.87 -7.76
CA GLY A 142 15.60 -6.50 -8.02
C GLY A 142 16.11 -5.81 -6.76
N ASP A 143 17.02 -4.86 -6.92
CA ASP A 143 17.46 -4.06 -5.78
C ASP A 143 16.39 -3.06 -5.36
N LEU A 144 16.36 -2.77 -4.06
CA LEU A 144 15.61 -1.65 -3.50
C LEU A 144 16.54 -0.46 -3.32
N TRP A 145 16.24 0.66 -3.97
CA TRP A 145 17.01 1.89 -3.86
C TRP A 145 16.26 2.94 -3.04
N SER A 146 17.02 3.69 -2.25
CA SER A 146 16.51 4.77 -1.41
C SER A 146 17.38 6.02 -1.47
N GLY A 147 16.86 7.14 -0.98
CA GLY A 147 17.60 8.38 -0.83
C GLY A 147 16.73 9.58 -0.48
N GLN A 148 17.33 10.77 -0.47
CA GLN A 148 16.66 12.07 -0.31
C GLN A 148 15.78 12.16 0.94
N GLY A 149 16.22 11.57 2.07
CA GLY A 149 15.47 11.53 3.32
C GLY A 149 14.48 10.37 3.44
N ALA A 150 14.53 9.39 2.53
CA ALA A 150 13.70 8.20 2.59
C ALA A 150 13.90 7.42 3.91
N THR A 151 12.79 6.96 4.49
CA THR A 151 12.81 6.21 5.75
C THR A 151 12.00 4.92 5.61
N PHE A 152 12.58 3.79 6.00
CA PHE A 152 11.88 2.52 6.15
C PHE A 152 11.77 2.16 7.63
N ASN A 153 10.56 2.20 8.19
CA ASN A 153 10.29 1.80 9.56
C ASN A 153 9.71 0.38 9.56
N ASN A 154 10.44 -0.57 10.16
CA ASN A 154 10.02 -1.96 10.27
C ASN A 154 9.67 -2.30 11.72
N THR A 155 8.40 -2.52 12.01
CA THR A 155 7.91 -3.12 13.27
C THR A 155 7.39 -4.54 13.08
N GLY A 156 7.21 -4.97 11.82
CA GLY A 156 6.88 -6.34 11.45
C GLY A 156 8.13 -7.13 11.02
N THR A 157 8.03 -7.83 9.89
CA THR A 157 9.16 -8.60 9.33
C THR A 157 9.63 -7.99 8.02
N PHE A 158 10.94 -7.82 7.87
CA PHE A 158 11.59 -7.58 6.59
C PHE A 158 12.49 -8.78 6.26
N ASP A 159 12.14 -9.51 5.21
CA ASP A 159 12.86 -10.69 4.77
C ASP A 159 13.51 -10.47 3.40
N VAL A 160 14.82 -10.60 3.34
CA VAL A 160 15.58 -10.68 2.10
C VAL A 160 15.57 -12.13 1.64
N ALA A 161 14.63 -12.43 0.74
CA ALA A 161 14.33 -13.77 0.26
C ALA A 161 15.09 -14.15 -1.04
N GLY A 162 15.99 -13.29 -1.53
CA GLY A 162 16.80 -13.53 -2.72
C GLY A 162 18.17 -12.86 -2.69
N ASP A 163 18.92 -12.98 -3.79
CA ASP A 163 20.22 -12.32 -3.99
C ASP A 163 20.03 -10.88 -4.47
N THR A 164 19.61 -10.03 -3.53
CA THR A 164 19.27 -8.62 -3.77
C THR A 164 19.91 -7.74 -2.71
N SER A 165 19.96 -6.42 -2.97
CA SER A 165 20.45 -5.42 -2.02
C SER A 165 19.44 -4.31 -1.77
N PHE A 166 19.54 -3.69 -0.59
CA PHE A 166 18.85 -2.47 -0.24
C PHE A 166 19.87 -1.33 -0.14
N LEU A 167 19.93 -0.48 -1.16
CA LEU A 167 20.98 0.50 -1.36
C LEU A 167 20.47 1.94 -1.23
N SER A 168 21.35 2.88 -0.88
CA SER A 168 21.06 4.32 -0.82
C SER A 168 21.54 5.03 -2.10
N ASN A 169 21.04 4.61 -3.26
CA ASN A 169 21.53 5.02 -4.59
C ASN A 169 20.81 6.23 -5.21
N LEU A 170 19.83 6.84 -4.53
CA LEU A 170 19.10 8.00 -5.06
C LEU A 170 19.68 9.35 -4.57
N GLY A 171 20.86 9.32 -3.94
CA GLY A 171 21.51 10.48 -3.32
C GLY A 171 20.83 10.92 -2.02
N GLY A 172 21.49 11.79 -1.25
CA GLY A 172 20.98 12.23 0.06
C GLY A 172 20.92 11.09 1.11
N PRO A 173 20.43 11.38 2.33
CA PRO A 173 20.35 10.38 3.38
C PRO A 173 19.23 9.36 3.12
N ALA A 174 19.38 8.16 3.68
CA ALA A 174 18.32 7.17 3.80
C ALA A 174 18.48 6.41 5.11
N THR A 175 17.38 5.98 5.71
CA THR A 175 17.40 5.31 7.02
C THR A 175 16.47 4.11 7.06
N ILE A 176 16.93 3.03 7.68
CA ILE A 176 16.12 1.89 8.08
C ILE A 176 16.07 1.89 9.60
N ASN A 177 14.86 1.94 10.16
CA ASN A 177 14.62 1.77 11.59
C ASN A 177 13.95 0.42 11.80
N ASN A 178 14.71 -0.55 12.33
CA ASN A 178 14.19 -1.89 12.63
C ASN A 178 13.89 -2.04 14.12
N ALA A 179 12.61 -2.12 14.46
CA ALA A 179 12.13 -2.53 15.79
C ALA A 179 11.49 -3.93 15.78
N GLY A 180 11.25 -4.50 14.60
CA GLY A 180 10.75 -5.86 14.39
C GLY A 180 11.86 -6.84 14.04
N SER A 181 11.62 -7.73 13.06
CA SER A 181 12.62 -8.67 12.54
C SER A 181 13.13 -8.22 11.18
N PHE A 182 14.44 -8.14 11.03
CA PHE A 182 15.11 -8.07 9.75
C PHE A 182 15.89 -9.37 9.55
N GLN A 183 15.67 -10.05 8.43
CA GLN A 183 16.29 -11.34 8.20
C GLN A 183 16.69 -11.53 6.73
N LYS A 184 17.67 -12.40 6.49
CA LYS A 184 17.95 -12.96 5.16
C LYS A 184 17.61 -14.45 5.17
N SER A 185 16.45 -14.82 4.63
CA SER A 185 16.02 -16.22 4.54
C SER A 185 16.42 -16.94 3.25
N GLY A 186 16.71 -16.17 2.18
CA GLY A 186 16.88 -16.71 0.85
C GLY A 186 18.06 -16.15 0.07
N GLY A 187 18.36 -16.82 -1.03
CA GLY A 187 19.58 -16.60 -1.81
C GLY A 187 20.82 -17.21 -1.16
N THR A 188 21.89 -17.37 -1.94
CA THR A 188 23.20 -17.84 -1.46
C THR A 188 24.29 -16.77 -1.56
N GLY A 189 23.99 -15.69 -2.27
CA GLY A 189 24.83 -14.52 -2.43
C GLY A 189 24.71 -13.54 -1.27
N SER A 190 25.60 -12.55 -1.27
CA SER A 190 25.61 -11.47 -0.29
C SER A 190 24.50 -10.44 -0.57
N THR A 191 23.97 -9.86 0.49
CA THR A 191 23.04 -8.73 0.46
C THR A 191 23.72 -7.51 1.05
N ALA A 192 23.80 -6.42 0.29
CA ALA A 192 24.31 -5.16 0.80
C ALA A 192 23.17 -4.29 1.36
N ILE A 193 23.41 -3.69 2.52
CA ILE A 193 22.55 -2.68 3.15
C ILE A 193 23.32 -1.36 3.14
N GLY A 194 22.84 -0.40 2.34
CA GLY A 194 23.43 0.93 2.18
C GLY A 194 22.88 2.01 3.13
N PRO A 195 21.55 2.09 3.36
CA PRO A 195 20.97 3.09 4.27
C PRO A 195 21.53 2.98 5.69
N ALA A 196 21.47 4.09 6.44
CA ALA A 196 21.77 4.04 7.87
C ALA A 196 20.83 3.05 8.56
N PHE A 197 21.38 2.03 9.21
CA PHE A 197 20.61 0.92 9.77
C PHE A 197 20.56 1.01 11.30
N ASN A 198 19.44 1.52 11.83
CA ASN A 198 19.17 1.61 13.25
C ASN A 198 18.40 0.36 13.68
N ASN A 199 19.04 -0.51 14.46
CA ASN A 199 18.45 -1.79 14.88
C ASN A 199 18.16 -1.82 16.38
N ASN A 200 16.87 -1.83 16.73
CA ASN A 200 16.34 -2.06 18.07
C ASN A 200 15.54 -3.38 18.17
N GLY A 201 15.39 -4.11 17.06
CA GLY A 201 14.76 -5.42 16.99
C GLY A 201 15.76 -6.55 16.72
N THR A 202 15.33 -7.60 16.02
CA THR A 202 16.18 -8.75 15.68
C THR A 202 16.80 -8.61 14.29
N LEU A 203 18.03 -9.07 14.15
CA LEU A 203 18.75 -9.21 12.89
C LEU A 203 19.21 -10.67 12.75
N ASN A 204 18.72 -11.38 11.73
CA ASN A 204 18.95 -12.81 11.53
C ASN A 204 19.53 -13.16 10.14
#